data_AF-A0A3M2EGD7-F1
#
_entry.id   AF-A0A3M2EGD7-F1
#
_cell.length_a   1.000
_cell.length_b   1.000
_cell.length_c   1.000
_cell.angle_alpha   90.00
_cell.angle_beta   90.00
_cell.angle_gamma   90.00
#
_symmetry.space_group_name_H-M   'P 1'
#
loop_
_entity.id
_entity.type
_entity.pdbx_description
1 polymer ?
#
loop_
_entity_poly.entity_id
_entity_poly.type
_entity_poly.pdbx_seq_one_letter_code
_entity_poly.pdbx_strand_id
1 'polypeptide(L)'
;RALERHPEAAGFHVPSKLIFMGRWLKRAGGYPTYQMRLFHKERMRFRDYGHGQREATEGVVVTLREPYIHYPFSKGLEEWYDKHNRYSTLEARELLASRGERIGVGALWAFDPVARRRAWKTLGYRLPLRPAARWTATMFLQGGVLEGRAAWMYASLLASYERMISQKVRILRRGGFEDVRAVERVVASPQRRYTPERLDGRAPERPEVQPREDEAGQMVPEASPWTFREKVARALWMLVGRPIFRLSFHNWYGFRAWLLRRFGAKVGRGTRIRPTVNIEIPWHIEIGDGVTIGDYAILYSLGRISIGDRAILSQYSHLCAGTHDHTNRRFPLIRDPITIGADVW
;
A
#
# COMPACT_ATOMS: atom_id res chain seq x y z
N ARG A 1 38.29 26.45 -15.43
CA ARG A 1 38.23 27.76 -16.13
C ARG A 1 37.24 28.63 -15.36
N ALA A 2 37.67 29.79 -14.85
CA ALA A 2 36.76 30.79 -14.33
C ALA A 2 35.93 31.34 -15.50
N LEU A 3 34.64 31.59 -15.29
CA LEU A 3 33.81 32.28 -16.28
C LEU A 3 34.31 33.72 -16.40
N GLU A 4 34.57 34.18 -17.62
CA GLU A 4 34.91 35.58 -17.89
C GLU A 4 33.79 36.51 -17.40
N ARG A 5 34.10 37.78 -17.09
CA ARG A 5 33.08 38.74 -16.61
C ARG A 5 31.95 38.98 -17.61
N HIS A 6 32.21 38.81 -18.91
CA HIS A 6 31.25 39.00 -19.99
C HIS A 6 31.32 37.84 -20.98
N PRO A 7 30.84 36.63 -20.61
CA PRO A 7 30.91 35.51 -21.52
C PRO A 7 29.96 35.75 -22.69
N GLU A 8 30.41 35.43 -23.92
CA GLU A 8 29.55 35.50 -25.11
C GLU A 8 28.30 34.62 -24.96
N ALA A 9 28.44 33.49 -24.27
CA ALA A 9 27.34 32.57 -24.01
C ALA A 9 26.19 33.24 -23.24
N ALA A 10 24.97 33.06 -23.75
CA ALA A 10 23.73 33.49 -23.09
C ALA A 10 23.38 32.60 -21.89
N GLY A 11 23.81 31.33 -21.90
CA GLY A 11 23.48 30.37 -20.85
C GLY A 11 24.47 29.22 -20.73
N PHE A 12 24.53 28.63 -19.54
CA PHE A 12 25.37 27.49 -19.20
C PHE A 12 24.56 26.36 -18.58
N HIS A 13 24.58 25.23 -19.27
CA HIS A 13 24.16 23.95 -18.71
C HIS A 13 25.26 23.39 -17.81
N VAL A 14 24.90 23.07 -16.57
CA VAL A 14 25.84 22.56 -15.58
C VAL A 14 25.34 21.20 -15.06
N PRO A 15 26.20 20.16 -15.02
CA PRO A 15 25.80 18.87 -14.50
C PRO A 15 25.64 18.95 -12.98
N SER A 16 24.59 18.32 -12.44
CA SER A 16 24.30 18.36 -11.00
C SER A 16 24.72 17.08 -10.28
N LYS A 17 25.52 17.20 -9.22
CA LYS A 17 25.73 16.12 -8.24
C LYS A 17 24.58 16.14 -7.24
N LEU A 18 23.60 15.25 -7.43
CA LEU A 18 22.46 15.13 -6.51
C LEU A 18 22.92 14.52 -5.19
N ILE A 19 22.85 15.29 -4.11
CA ILE A 19 23.15 14.83 -2.76
C ILE A 19 21.84 14.55 -2.02
N PHE A 20 21.74 13.34 -1.46
CA PHE A 20 20.62 12.92 -0.66
C PHE A 20 21.08 12.03 0.49
N MET A 21 20.61 12.32 1.71
CA MET A 21 21.08 11.65 2.94
C MET A 21 22.61 11.64 3.08
N GLY A 22 23.27 12.75 2.74
CA GLY A 22 24.73 12.86 2.79
C GLY A 22 25.48 12.07 1.71
N ARG A 23 24.79 11.38 0.79
CA ARG A 23 25.40 10.59 -0.28
C ARG A 23 25.16 11.24 -1.64
N TRP A 24 26.19 11.26 -2.49
CA TRP A 24 26.03 11.57 -3.89
C TRP A 24 25.38 10.40 -4.64
N LEU A 25 24.18 10.61 -5.17
CA LEU A 25 23.46 9.64 -5.99
C LEU A 25 23.85 9.84 -7.47
N LYS A 26 24.96 9.24 -7.88
CA LYS A 26 25.45 9.25 -9.26
C LYS A 26 24.54 8.42 -10.19
N ARG A 27 24.14 7.25 -9.73
CA ARG A 27 23.37 6.25 -10.50
C ARG A 27 21.88 6.53 -10.44
N ALA A 28 21.28 6.48 -9.24
CA ALA A 28 19.85 6.71 -9.06
C ALA A 28 19.44 8.14 -9.45
N GLY A 29 20.34 9.12 -9.26
CA GLY A 29 20.16 10.51 -9.69
C GLY A 29 20.32 10.72 -11.20
N GLY A 30 20.78 9.72 -11.97
CA GLY A 30 20.94 9.82 -13.42
C GLY A 30 22.07 10.76 -13.87
N TYR A 31 23.19 10.79 -13.16
CA TYR A 31 24.34 11.60 -13.54
C TYR A 31 24.98 11.07 -14.83
N PRO A 32 25.35 11.96 -15.80
CA PRO A 32 25.21 13.41 -15.75
C PRO A 32 23.81 13.87 -16.19
N THR A 33 23.18 14.72 -15.36
CA THR A 33 21.98 15.47 -15.73
C THR A 33 22.33 16.95 -15.81
N TYR A 34 22.19 17.53 -16.99
CA TYR A 34 22.50 18.92 -17.28
C TYR A 34 21.27 19.80 -17.08
N GLN A 35 21.45 20.91 -16.37
CA GLN A 35 20.40 21.91 -16.12
C GLN A 35 20.99 23.30 -16.36
N MET A 36 20.21 24.20 -16.94
CA MET A 36 20.61 25.61 -17.04
C MET A 36 20.69 26.20 -15.62
N ARG A 37 21.88 26.68 -15.24
CA ARG A 37 22.12 27.22 -13.90
C ARG A 37 22.72 28.62 -13.89
N LEU A 38 23.49 28.96 -14.91
CA LEU A 38 24.07 30.28 -15.06
C LEU A 38 23.60 30.84 -16.40
N PHE A 39 23.18 32.09 -16.43
CA PHE A 39 22.71 32.73 -17.65
C PHE A 39 22.88 34.24 -17.57
N HIS A 40 23.00 34.86 -18.73
CA HIS A 40 23.09 36.32 -18.84
C HIS A 40 21.69 36.92 -18.74
N LYS A 41 21.49 37.86 -17.80
CA LYS A 41 20.18 38.47 -17.53
C LYS A 41 19.58 39.19 -18.74
N GLU A 42 20.35 39.63 -19.72
CA GLU A 42 19.79 40.33 -20.89
C GLU A 42 19.63 39.42 -22.11
N ARG A 43 20.42 38.35 -22.20
CA ARG A 43 20.44 37.45 -23.37
C ARG A 43 19.64 36.17 -23.16
N MET A 44 19.12 35.95 -21.95
CA MET A 44 18.39 34.75 -21.59
C MET A 44 17.06 35.08 -20.93
N ARG A 45 16.00 34.41 -21.38
CA ARG A 45 14.69 34.43 -20.74
C ARG A 45 14.22 33.01 -20.51
N PHE A 46 13.35 32.84 -19.53
CA PHE A 46 12.60 31.61 -19.35
C PHE A 46 11.18 31.86 -19.82
N ARG A 47 10.66 30.97 -20.67
CA ARG A 47 9.25 30.94 -21.06
C ARG A 47 8.57 29.81 -20.30
N ASP A 48 7.40 30.11 -19.72
CA ASP A 48 6.61 29.09 -19.06
C ASP A 48 6.13 28.05 -20.08
N TYR A 49 6.31 26.77 -19.75
CA TYR A 49 5.93 25.65 -20.59
C TYR A 49 5.42 24.50 -19.71
N GLY A 50 4.10 24.42 -19.53
CA GLY A 50 3.46 23.37 -18.75
C GLY A 50 3.88 23.37 -17.27
N HIS A 51 4.49 22.28 -16.81
CA HIS A 51 4.96 22.09 -15.43
C HIS A 51 6.35 22.69 -15.15
N GLY A 52 6.99 23.33 -16.14
CA GLY A 52 8.33 23.88 -16.01
C GLY A 52 8.57 25.13 -16.85
N GLN A 53 9.79 25.63 -16.77
CA GLN A 53 10.28 26.74 -17.56
C GLN A 53 11.24 26.23 -18.62
N ARG A 54 11.07 26.69 -19.86
CA ARG A 54 12.02 26.42 -20.95
C ARG A 54 12.87 27.64 -21.22
N GLU A 55 14.10 27.35 -21.58
CA GLU A 55 15.12 28.30 -21.98
C GLU A 55 14.72 28.94 -23.32
N ALA A 56 14.68 30.26 -23.36
CA ALA A 56 14.38 31.04 -24.55
C ALA A 56 15.51 32.05 -24.78
N THR A 57 16.34 31.77 -25.78
CA THR A 57 17.45 32.63 -26.19
C THR A 57 17.77 32.43 -27.66
N GLU A 58 18.25 33.50 -28.29
CA GLU A 58 18.88 33.47 -29.63
C GLU A 58 20.41 33.40 -29.53
N GLY A 59 20.97 33.50 -28.32
CA GLY A 59 22.40 33.45 -28.07
C GLY A 59 22.93 32.03 -27.83
N VAL A 60 24.26 31.91 -27.74
CA VAL A 60 24.94 30.61 -27.60
C VAL A 60 24.73 30.03 -26.19
N VAL A 61 24.32 28.77 -26.12
CA VAL A 61 24.25 28.00 -24.88
C VAL A 61 25.41 27.01 -24.82
N VAL A 62 26.16 27.04 -23.72
CA VAL A 62 27.35 26.21 -23.53
C VAL A 62 27.11 25.19 -22.43
N THR A 63 27.75 24.02 -22.51
CA THR A 63 27.69 23.00 -21.46
C THR A 63 29.02 22.93 -20.70
N LEU A 64 28.96 23.14 -19.38
CA LEU A 64 30.11 22.98 -18.50
C LEU A 64 30.31 21.51 -18.13
N ARG A 65 31.58 21.10 -18.00
CA ARG A 65 31.92 19.73 -17.58
C ARG A 65 31.99 19.58 -16.06
N GLU A 66 32.37 20.64 -15.36
CA GLU A 66 32.50 20.61 -13.90
C GLU A 66 31.12 20.67 -13.24
N PRO A 67 30.78 19.69 -12.38
CA PRO A 67 29.47 19.65 -11.76
C PRO A 67 29.40 20.49 -10.48
N TYR A 68 28.23 21.06 -10.23
CA TYR A 68 27.91 21.69 -8.95
C TYR A 68 27.24 20.69 -8.00
N ILE A 69 27.35 20.96 -6.70
CA ILE A 69 26.69 20.17 -5.66
C ILE A 69 25.25 20.64 -5.51
N HIS A 70 24.31 19.72 -5.65
CA HIS A 70 22.88 20.02 -5.59
C HIS A 70 22.24 19.29 -4.40
N TYR A 71 21.67 20.05 -3.47
CA TYR A 71 20.90 19.55 -2.34
C TYR A 71 19.40 19.79 -2.59
N PRO A 72 18.71 18.95 -3.40
CA PRO A 72 17.30 19.18 -3.72
C PRO A 72 16.35 19.03 -2.52
N PHE A 73 16.85 18.48 -1.40
CA PHE A 73 16.10 18.23 -0.17
C PHE A 73 16.54 19.13 0.99
N SER A 74 17.29 20.21 0.74
CA SER A 74 17.75 21.13 1.80
C SER A 74 16.60 21.81 2.54
N LYS A 75 15.44 21.96 1.89
CA LYS A 75 14.19 22.48 2.48
C LYS A 75 13.32 21.41 3.15
N GLY A 76 13.81 20.17 3.26
CA GLY A 76 13.07 19.04 3.81
C GLY A 76 12.23 18.28 2.79
N LEU A 77 11.63 17.17 3.24
CA LEU A 77 10.78 16.31 2.42
C LEU A 77 9.38 16.90 2.21
N GLU A 78 8.89 17.73 3.12
CA GLU A 78 7.58 18.38 3.02
C GLU A 78 7.48 19.28 1.79
N GLU A 79 8.43 20.21 1.63
CA GLU A 79 8.54 21.06 0.45
C GLU A 79 8.63 20.25 -0.85
N TRP A 80 9.34 19.11 -0.79
CA TRP A 80 9.41 18.18 -1.92
C TRP A 80 8.02 17.62 -2.25
N TYR A 81 7.28 17.12 -1.25
CA TYR A 81 5.94 16.57 -1.44
C TYR A 81 4.95 17.62 -1.96
N ASP A 82 4.95 18.83 -1.40
CA ASP A 82 4.07 19.92 -1.82
C ASP A 82 4.31 20.34 -3.27
N LYS A 83 5.59 20.51 -3.62
CA LYS A 83 5.99 20.80 -5.00
C LYS A 83 5.55 19.70 -5.96
N HIS A 84 5.78 18.43 -5.62
CA HIS A 84 5.42 17.30 -6.47
C HIS A 84 3.91 17.06 -6.52
N ASN A 85 3.17 17.44 -5.48
CA ASN A 85 1.71 17.47 -5.51
C ASN A 85 1.22 18.50 -6.55
N ARG A 86 1.73 19.74 -6.52
CA ARG A 86 1.38 20.75 -7.54
C ARG A 86 1.76 20.30 -8.95
N TYR A 87 2.99 19.83 -9.14
CA TYR A 87 3.50 19.42 -10.46
C TYR A 87 2.79 18.19 -11.02
N SER A 88 2.41 17.23 -10.16
CA SER A 88 1.67 16.06 -10.63
C SER A 88 0.28 16.41 -11.15
N THR A 89 -0.34 17.48 -10.65
CA THR A 89 -1.60 18.01 -11.21
C THR A 89 -1.38 18.62 -12.59
N LEU A 90 -0.32 19.41 -12.76
CA LEU A 90 0.02 20.03 -14.05
C LEU A 90 0.34 18.97 -15.11
N GLU A 91 1.18 17.99 -14.76
CA GLU A 91 1.50 16.83 -15.61
C GLU A 91 0.24 16.05 -16.00
N ALA A 92 -0.66 15.77 -15.05
CA ALA A 92 -1.90 15.07 -15.33
C ALA A 92 -2.79 15.83 -16.34
N ARG A 93 -2.88 17.15 -16.23
CA ARG A 93 -3.63 18.00 -17.17
C ARG A 93 -2.98 18.08 -18.54
N GLU A 94 -1.67 18.28 -18.60
CA GLU A 94 -0.88 18.33 -19.84
C GLU A 94 -1.07 17.03 -20.64
N LEU A 95 -1.04 15.87 -19.97
CA LEU A 95 -1.26 14.56 -20.61
C LEU A 95 -2.67 14.33 -21.13
N LEU A 96 -3.68 14.92 -20.47
CA LEU A 96 -5.05 14.83 -20.95
C LEU A 96 -5.27 15.75 -22.15
N ALA A 97 -4.64 16.93 -22.15
CA ALA A 97 -4.64 17.84 -23.29
C ALA A 97 -3.93 17.21 -24.51
N SER A 98 -2.82 16.51 -24.31
CA SER A 98 -2.05 15.86 -25.39
C SER A 98 -2.65 14.53 -25.88
N ARG A 99 -3.84 14.12 -25.42
CA ARG A 99 -4.45 12.81 -25.72
C ARG A 99 -4.89 12.66 -27.19
N GLY A 100 -5.11 13.77 -27.89
CA GLY A 100 -5.49 13.80 -29.31
C GLY A 100 -4.33 13.47 -30.27
N GLU A 101 -3.08 13.50 -29.81
CA GLU A 101 -1.93 13.16 -30.64
C GLU A 101 -1.84 11.64 -30.81
N ARG A 102 -2.14 11.14 -32.02
CA ARG A 102 -1.89 9.75 -32.39
C ARG A 102 -0.38 9.49 -32.32
N ILE A 103 0.04 8.64 -31.38
CA ILE A 103 1.43 8.17 -31.34
C ILE A 103 1.62 7.24 -32.53
N GLY A 104 2.25 7.72 -33.60
CA GLY A 104 2.74 6.85 -34.66
C GLY A 104 3.74 5.86 -34.08
N VAL A 105 3.60 4.57 -34.37
CA VAL A 105 4.49 3.52 -33.85
C VAL A 105 5.97 3.79 -34.20
N GLY A 106 6.22 4.50 -35.32
CA GLY A 106 7.54 4.98 -35.71
C GLY A 106 8.17 6.01 -34.77
N ALA A 107 7.37 6.76 -33.99
CA ALA A 107 7.89 7.76 -33.05
C ALA A 107 8.58 7.14 -31.83
N LEU A 108 8.30 5.87 -31.51
CA LEU A 108 9.00 5.12 -30.45
C LEU A 108 10.46 4.79 -30.83
N TRP A 109 10.75 4.82 -32.13
CA TRP A 109 12.05 4.53 -32.73
C TRP A 109 12.64 5.73 -33.46
N ALA A 110 12.08 6.93 -33.26
CA ALA A 110 12.57 8.15 -33.86
C ALA A 110 14.04 8.40 -33.49
N PHE A 111 14.81 8.89 -34.46
CA PHE A 111 16.20 9.32 -34.26
C PHE A 111 16.27 10.54 -33.32
N ASP A 112 15.23 11.39 -33.28
CA ASP A 112 15.13 12.48 -32.32
C ASP A 112 14.92 11.94 -30.89
N PRO A 113 15.90 12.13 -29.97
CA PRO A 113 15.80 11.67 -28.60
C PRO A 113 14.65 12.31 -27.82
N VAL A 114 14.21 13.52 -28.20
CA VAL A 114 13.11 14.24 -27.54
C VAL A 114 11.77 13.64 -27.95
N ALA A 115 11.53 13.46 -29.24
CA ALA A 115 10.34 12.77 -29.77
C ALA A 115 10.20 11.36 -29.19
N ARG A 116 11.29 10.58 -29.19
CA ARG A 116 11.31 9.22 -28.62
C ARG A 116 10.97 9.23 -27.14
N ARG A 117 11.57 10.13 -26.35
CA ARG A 117 11.26 10.28 -24.93
C ARG A 117 9.79 10.61 -24.71
N ARG A 118 9.21 11.52 -25.49
CA ARG A 118 7.78 11.85 -25.42
C ARG A 118 6.89 10.64 -25.73
N ALA A 119 7.19 9.91 -26.81
CA ALA A 119 6.45 8.71 -27.19
C ALA A 119 6.46 7.64 -26.09
N TRP A 120 7.64 7.35 -25.52
CA TRP A 120 7.77 6.43 -24.38
C TRP A 120 7.09 6.96 -23.10
N LYS A 121 7.12 8.28 -22.86
CA LYS A 121 6.41 8.91 -21.75
C LYS A 121 4.89 8.65 -21.90
N THR A 122 4.32 8.98 -23.06
CA THR A 122 2.89 8.83 -23.35
C THR A 122 2.43 7.36 -23.34
N LEU A 123 3.24 6.44 -23.86
CA LEU A 123 2.98 5.00 -23.79
C LEU A 123 3.03 4.49 -22.33
N GLY A 124 4.04 4.91 -21.57
CA GLY A 124 4.21 4.54 -20.17
C GLY A 124 3.01 4.90 -19.30
N TYR A 125 2.34 6.02 -19.57
CA TYR A 125 1.13 6.45 -18.84
C TYR A 125 -0.09 5.53 -19.04
N ARG A 126 -0.07 4.65 -20.06
CA ARG A 126 -1.13 3.66 -20.28
C ARG A 126 -0.90 2.36 -19.49
N LEU A 127 0.28 2.17 -18.88
CA LEU A 127 0.63 0.94 -18.17
C LEU A 127 0.19 0.97 -16.69
N PRO A 128 -0.46 -0.10 -16.17
CA PRO A 128 -1.03 -0.12 -14.82
C PRO A 128 0.00 -0.12 -13.66
N LEU A 129 1.31 -0.24 -13.94
CA LEU A 129 2.37 -0.41 -12.93
C LEU A 129 3.51 0.62 -13.05
N ARG A 130 3.26 1.78 -13.64
CA ARG A 130 4.29 2.81 -13.87
C ARG A 130 5.11 3.20 -12.63
N PRO A 131 4.53 3.36 -11.42
CA PRO A 131 5.31 3.62 -10.21
C PRO A 131 6.33 2.51 -9.91
N ALA A 132 5.92 1.25 -10.01
CA ALA A 132 6.78 0.10 -9.76
C ALA A 132 7.86 0.00 -10.84
N ALA A 133 7.49 0.19 -12.12
CA ALA A 133 8.45 0.20 -13.23
C ALA A 133 9.51 1.30 -13.06
N ARG A 134 9.12 2.51 -12.64
CA ARG A 134 10.06 3.61 -12.35
C ARG A 134 11.01 3.23 -11.23
N TRP A 135 10.48 2.69 -10.13
CA TRP A 135 11.29 2.24 -9.00
C TRP A 135 12.30 1.17 -9.40
N THR A 136 11.84 0.12 -10.09
CA THR A 136 12.68 -1.00 -10.56
C THR A 136 13.75 -0.51 -11.54
N ALA A 137 13.40 0.37 -12.47
CA ALA A 137 14.37 0.96 -13.38
C ALA A 137 15.46 1.74 -12.63
N THR A 138 15.08 2.54 -11.62
CA THR A 138 16.06 3.29 -10.82
C THR A 138 16.94 2.39 -9.96
N MET A 139 16.38 1.34 -9.36
CA MET A 139 17.16 0.45 -8.50
C MET A 139 18.08 -0.49 -9.26
N PHE A 140 17.60 -1.08 -10.36
CA PHE A 140 18.32 -2.15 -11.06
C PHE A 140 18.93 -1.68 -12.38
N LEU A 141 18.17 -0.99 -13.24
CA LEU A 141 18.70 -0.56 -14.55
C LEU A 141 19.70 0.60 -14.42
N GLN A 142 19.42 1.57 -13.55
CA GLN A 142 20.37 2.65 -13.26
C GLN A 142 21.45 2.20 -12.26
N GLY A 143 21.24 1.08 -11.56
CA GLY A 143 22.16 0.55 -10.55
C GLY A 143 22.09 1.25 -9.19
N GLY A 144 20.94 1.81 -8.83
CA GLY A 144 20.70 2.42 -7.52
C GLY A 144 20.94 1.48 -6.34
N VAL A 145 20.85 0.15 -6.53
CA VAL A 145 21.17 -0.83 -5.48
C VAL A 145 22.59 -0.65 -4.91
N LEU A 146 23.54 -0.20 -5.73
CA LEU A 146 24.94 0.06 -5.32
C LEU A 146 25.10 1.33 -4.46
N GLU A 147 24.04 2.13 -4.36
CA GLU A 147 23.99 3.37 -3.58
C GLU A 147 23.19 3.21 -2.28
N GLY A 148 22.70 2.00 -2.00
CA GLY A 148 22.13 1.58 -0.73
C GLY A 148 20.83 2.33 -0.38
N ARG A 149 20.68 2.63 0.93
CA ARG A 149 19.44 3.19 1.50
C ARG A 149 19.05 4.55 0.90
N ALA A 150 20.02 5.39 0.58
CA ALA A 150 19.76 6.71 -0.01
C ALA A 150 19.11 6.58 -1.40
N ALA A 151 19.62 5.68 -2.24
CA ALA A 151 19.02 5.38 -3.55
C ALA A 151 17.63 4.74 -3.42
N TRP A 152 17.46 3.80 -2.48
CA TRP A 152 16.17 3.17 -2.22
C TRP A 152 15.09 4.20 -1.86
N MET A 153 15.42 5.13 -0.95
CA MET A 153 14.49 6.17 -0.53
C MET A 153 14.22 7.16 -1.65
N TYR A 154 15.24 7.56 -2.41
CA TYR A 154 15.07 8.42 -3.59
C TYR A 154 14.20 7.77 -4.68
N ALA A 155 14.43 6.49 -5.00
CA ALA A 155 13.60 5.74 -5.94
C ALA A 155 12.14 5.65 -5.47
N SER A 156 11.93 5.50 -4.16
CA SER A 156 10.58 5.46 -3.55
C SER A 156 9.87 6.81 -3.65
N LEU A 157 10.59 7.93 -3.51
CA LEU A 157 10.06 9.27 -3.76
C LEU A 157 9.67 9.44 -5.23
N LEU A 158 10.54 9.07 -6.17
CA LEU A 158 10.21 9.11 -7.60
C LEU A 158 8.99 8.26 -7.94
N ALA A 159 8.87 7.05 -7.38
CA ALA A 159 7.71 6.18 -7.56
C ALA A 159 6.43 6.81 -6.99
N SER A 160 6.54 7.48 -5.84
CA SER A 160 5.41 8.19 -5.22
C SER A 160 4.93 9.34 -6.09
N TYR A 161 5.84 10.11 -6.68
CA TYR A 161 5.49 11.14 -7.65
C TYR A 161 4.76 10.54 -8.87
N GLU A 162 5.28 9.45 -9.43
CA GLU A 162 4.63 8.79 -10.57
C GLU A 162 3.24 8.22 -10.22
N ARG A 163 3.05 7.81 -8.97
CA ARG A 163 1.76 7.36 -8.45
C ARG A 163 0.78 8.52 -8.37
N MET A 164 1.19 9.68 -7.86
CA MET A 164 0.34 10.88 -7.81
C MET A 164 -0.17 11.26 -9.21
N ILE A 165 0.72 11.30 -10.21
CA ILE A 165 0.33 11.61 -11.59
C ILE A 165 -0.68 10.59 -12.11
N SER A 166 -0.39 9.29 -11.93
CA SER A 166 -1.25 8.20 -12.42
C SER A 166 -2.65 8.24 -11.80
N GLN A 167 -2.74 8.52 -10.50
CA GLN A 167 -4.02 8.67 -9.79
C GLN A 167 -4.80 9.88 -10.30
N LYS A 168 -4.16 11.05 -10.40
CA LYS A 168 -4.81 12.28 -10.88
C LYS A 168 -5.30 12.16 -12.31
N VAL A 169 -4.53 11.51 -13.20
CA VAL A 169 -4.97 11.21 -14.57
C VAL A 169 -6.24 10.34 -14.56
N ARG A 170 -6.28 9.27 -13.75
CA ARG A 170 -7.45 8.38 -13.68
C ARG A 170 -8.70 9.10 -13.17
N ILE A 171 -8.54 9.96 -12.17
CA ILE A 171 -9.63 10.72 -11.56
C ILE A 171 -10.14 11.77 -12.55
N LEU A 172 -9.26 12.59 -13.13
CA LEU A 172 -9.64 13.59 -14.12
C LEU A 172 -10.29 12.98 -15.37
N ARG A 173 -9.89 11.75 -15.78
CA ARG A 173 -10.57 11.01 -16.86
C ARG A 173 -12.01 10.65 -16.54
N ARG A 174 -12.36 10.49 -15.27
CA ARG A 174 -13.71 10.19 -14.80
C ARG A 174 -14.53 11.46 -14.53
N GLY A 175 -14.03 12.63 -14.89
CA GLY A 175 -14.69 13.92 -14.63
C GLY A 175 -14.28 14.59 -13.31
N GLY A 176 -13.27 14.07 -12.61
CA GLY A 176 -12.83 14.58 -11.31
C GLY A 176 -13.13 13.59 -10.19
N PHE A 177 -12.98 14.04 -8.94
CA PHE A 177 -13.55 13.30 -7.81
C PHE A 177 -15.08 13.34 -7.90
N GLU A 178 -15.77 12.42 -7.22
CA GLU A 178 -17.20 12.56 -6.94
C GLU A 178 -17.49 14.01 -6.52
N ASP A 179 -18.57 14.59 -7.05
CA ASP A 179 -18.95 15.99 -6.80
C ASP A 179 -18.67 16.32 -5.34
N VAL A 180 -17.74 17.25 -5.08
CA VAL A 180 -17.33 17.59 -3.70
C VAL A 180 -18.56 17.99 -2.89
N ARG A 181 -19.58 18.57 -3.55
CA ARG A 181 -20.88 18.86 -2.93
C ARG A 181 -21.69 17.59 -2.63
N ALA A 182 -21.55 16.52 -3.39
CA ALA A 182 -22.14 15.22 -3.07
C ALA A 182 -21.43 14.54 -1.89
N VAL A 183 -20.10 14.60 -1.82
CA VAL A 183 -19.33 14.10 -0.66
C VAL A 183 -19.61 14.95 0.57
N GLU A 184 -19.60 16.28 0.46
CA GLU A 184 -20.01 17.18 1.54
C GLU A 184 -21.47 16.95 1.95
N ARG A 185 -22.39 16.63 1.03
CA ARG A 185 -23.77 16.23 1.37
C ARG A 185 -23.83 14.88 2.07
N VAL A 186 -22.91 13.95 1.81
CA VAL A 186 -22.82 12.66 2.51
C VAL A 186 -22.16 12.83 3.89
N VAL A 187 -21.14 13.68 4.01
CA VAL A 187 -20.48 14.00 5.29
C VAL A 187 -21.37 14.90 6.16
N ALA A 188 -22.09 15.85 5.56
CA ALA A 188 -23.08 16.70 6.21
C ALA A 188 -24.47 16.06 6.28
N SER A 189 -24.67 14.88 5.67
CA SER A 189 -25.85 14.09 5.96
C SER A 189 -25.82 13.82 7.46
N PRO A 190 -26.94 14.00 8.18
CA PRO A 190 -26.97 13.66 9.58
C PRO A 190 -26.65 12.16 9.61
N GLN A 191 -25.44 11.81 10.07
CA GLN A 191 -25.19 10.45 10.53
C GLN A 191 -26.39 10.17 11.42
N ARG A 192 -27.20 9.16 11.08
CA ARG A 192 -28.21 8.65 12.00
C ARG A 192 -27.44 8.32 13.26
N ARG A 193 -27.42 9.24 14.23
CA ARG A 193 -27.11 8.90 15.60
C ARG A 193 -28.06 7.77 15.87
N TYR A 194 -27.50 6.62 16.22
CA TYR A 194 -28.25 5.58 16.88
C TYR A 194 -29.03 6.27 18.00
N THR A 195 -30.32 6.46 17.74
CA THR A 195 -31.29 6.92 18.73
C THR A 195 -31.82 5.59 19.21
N PRO A 196 -31.48 5.14 20.41
CA PRO A 196 -32.12 3.95 20.95
C PRO A 196 -33.62 4.23 20.89
N GLU A 197 -34.34 3.42 20.12
CA GLU A 197 -35.80 3.45 20.13
C GLU A 197 -36.20 3.28 21.59
N ARG A 198 -36.88 4.31 22.11
CA ARG A 198 -37.45 4.30 23.46
C ARG A 198 -38.38 3.09 23.54
N LEU A 199 -37.88 2.01 24.16
CA LEU A 199 -38.74 1.25 25.03
C LEU A 199 -39.12 2.23 26.16
N ASP A 200 -40.43 2.47 26.24
CA ASP A 200 -41.19 2.80 27.44
C ASP A 200 -40.75 3.92 28.40
N GLY A 201 -40.17 5.03 27.92
CA GLY A 201 -40.37 6.39 28.50
C GLY A 201 -39.97 6.65 29.97
N ARG A 202 -39.51 5.66 30.71
CA ARG A 202 -38.92 5.76 32.04
C ARG A 202 -37.48 5.32 31.89
N ALA A 203 -36.55 6.20 32.23
CA ALA A 203 -35.19 5.75 32.45
C ALA A 203 -35.25 4.69 33.57
N PRO A 204 -34.72 3.47 33.39
CA PRO A 204 -34.55 2.59 34.53
C PRO A 204 -33.72 3.35 35.56
N GLU A 205 -34.22 3.44 36.79
CA GLU A 205 -33.42 3.95 37.90
C GLU A 205 -32.11 3.18 37.88
N ARG A 206 -31.00 3.89 37.59
CA ARG A 206 -29.69 3.29 37.70
C ARG A 206 -29.52 2.99 39.18
N PRO A 207 -29.39 1.72 39.60
CA PRO A 207 -29.10 1.45 40.99
C PRO A 207 -27.84 2.23 41.36
N GLU A 208 -27.89 2.92 42.50
CA GLU A 208 -26.77 3.67 43.04
C GLU A 208 -25.66 2.64 43.36
N VAL A 209 -24.71 2.50 42.43
CA VAL A 209 -23.57 1.60 42.62
C VAL A 209 -22.63 2.28 43.59
N GLN A 210 -22.70 1.91 44.86
CA GLN A 210 -21.68 2.27 45.84
C GLN A 210 -20.32 1.79 45.30
N PRO A 211 -19.27 2.63 45.28
CA PRO A 211 -17.95 2.19 44.87
C PRO A 211 -17.47 1.14 45.86
N ARG A 212 -17.38 -0.12 45.42
CA ARG A 212 -16.68 -1.18 46.17
C ARG A 212 -15.19 -1.06 45.89
N GLU A 213 -14.38 -1.35 46.92
CA GLU A 213 -12.94 -1.05 47.06
C GLU A 213 -12.01 -1.64 45.98
N ASP A 214 -12.54 -2.34 44.98
CA ASP A 214 -11.85 -2.92 43.84
C ASP A 214 -12.26 -2.23 42.51
N GLU A 215 -11.99 -0.92 42.40
CA GLU A 215 -12.26 -0.08 41.22
C GLU A 215 -11.40 -0.40 39.98
N ALA A 216 -10.49 -1.36 40.05
CA ALA A 216 -9.80 -1.85 38.87
C ALA A 216 -10.72 -2.79 38.08
N GLY A 217 -11.56 -2.23 37.20
CA GLY A 217 -12.05 -2.95 36.02
C GLY A 217 -10.88 -3.50 35.19
N GLN A 218 -11.12 -4.06 34.01
CA GLN A 218 -10.06 -4.59 33.12
C GLN A 218 -9.12 -3.48 32.60
N MET A 219 -8.34 -2.85 33.48
CA MET A 219 -7.35 -1.82 33.20
C MET A 219 -6.00 -2.42 32.82
N VAL A 220 -5.82 -3.71 33.08
CA VAL A 220 -4.64 -4.50 32.72
C VAL A 220 -5.10 -5.61 31.79
N PRO A 221 -4.62 -5.67 30.53
CA PRO A 221 -4.90 -6.79 29.64
C PRO A 221 -4.52 -8.10 30.33
N GLU A 222 -5.44 -9.07 30.38
CA GLU A 222 -5.10 -10.38 30.93
C GLU A 222 -3.90 -10.97 30.20
N ALA A 223 -2.98 -11.54 30.96
CA ALA A 223 -1.83 -12.22 30.38
C ALA A 223 -2.33 -13.30 29.41
N SER A 224 -1.79 -13.27 28.20
CA SER A 224 -2.17 -14.21 27.14
C SER A 224 -2.16 -15.65 27.67
N PRO A 225 -3.27 -16.42 27.52
CA PRO A 225 -3.44 -17.73 28.13
C PRO A 225 -2.58 -18.83 27.47
N TRP A 226 -1.68 -18.43 26.56
CA TRP A 226 -0.85 -19.31 25.76
C TRP A 226 0.55 -19.38 26.34
N THR A 227 1.08 -20.59 26.41
CA THR A 227 2.49 -20.85 26.69
C THR A 227 3.37 -20.21 25.62
N PHE A 228 4.66 -20.03 25.92
CA PHE A 228 5.62 -19.52 24.94
C PHE A 228 5.67 -20.36 23.66
N ARG A 229 5.63 -21.70 23.80
CA ARG A 229 5.61 -22.63 22.66
C ARG A 229 4.37 -22.42 21.78
N GLU A 230 3.20 -22.25 22.37
CA GLU A 230 1.97 -21.98 21.62
C GLU A 230 1.99 -20.61 20.95
N LYS A 231 2.57 -19.58 21.59
CA LYS A 231 2.76 -18.27 20.96
C LYS A 231 3.64 -18.36 19.70
N VAL A 232 4.73 -19.12 19.77
CA VAL A 232 5.61 -19.38 18.61
C VAL A 232 4.85 -20.17 17.54
N ALA A 233 4.14 -21.23 17.91
CA ALA A 233 3.34 -22.01 16.96
C ALA A 233 2.25 -21.16 16.27
N ARG A 234 1.60 -20.25 17.01
CA ARG A 234 0.62 -19.30 16.47
C ARG A 234 1.28 -18.34 15.49
N ALA A 235 2.45 -17.80 15.84
CA ALA A 235 3.21 -16.93 14.94
C ALA A 235 3.62 -17.66 13.65
N LEU A 236 4.12 -18.90 13.75
CA LEU A 236 4.45 -19.72 12.58
C LEU A 236 3.22 -20.02 11.71
N TRP A 237 2.08 -20.33 12.34
CA TRP A 237 0.83 -20.51 11.61
C TRP A 237 0.41 -19.21 10.90
N MET A 238 0.38 -18.08 11.60
CA MET A 238 -0.05 -16.80 11.04
C MET A 238 0.86 -16.30 9.91
N LEU A 239 2.18 -16.44 10.06
CA LEU A 239 3.17 -15.87 9.14
C LEU A 239 3.54 -16.80 7.98
N VAL A 240 3.38 -18.12 8.16
CA VAL A 240 3.83 -19.12 7.17
C VAL A 240 2.70 -20.06 6.79
N GLY A 241 2.09 -20.74 7.77
CA GLY A 241 1.08 -21.76 7.50
C GLY A 241 -0.18 -21.24 6.80
N ARG A 242 -0.77 -20.15 7.30
CA ARG A 242 -2.00 -19.54 6.79
C ARG A 242 -1.81 -18.93 5.39
N PRO A 243 -0.73 -18.20 5.08
CA PRO A 243 -0.43 -17.79 3.71
C PRO A 243 -0.30 -18.97 2.74
N ILE A 244 0.47 -20.00 3.09
CA ILE A 244 0.64 -21.21 2.26
C ILE A 244 -0.71 -21.93 2.05
N PHE A 245 -1.52 -22.04 3.11
CA PHE A 245 -2.86 -22.63 3.06
C PHE A 245 -3.75 -21.89 2.05
N ARG A 246 -3.77 -20.55 2.11
CA ARG A 246 -4.61 -19.70 1.26
C ARG A 246 -4.14 -19.64 -0.20
N LEU A 247 -2.85 -19.81 -0.45
CA LEU A 247 -2.27 -19.82 -1.79
C LEU A 247 -2.47 -21.16 -2.52
N SER A 248 -2.99 -22.18 -1.84
CA SER A 248 -3.28 -23.48 -2.48
C SER A 248 -4.45 -23.40 -3.48
N PHE A 249 -4.34 -24.11 -4.59
CA PHE A 249 -5.40 -24.17 -5.61
C PHE A 249 -6.67 -24.88 -5.10
N HIS A 250 -7.81 -24.61 -5.72
CA HIS A 250 -9.14 -25.05 -5.27
C HIS A 250 -9.22 -26.55 -4.95
N ASN A 251 -8.62 -27.41 -5.78
CA ASN A 251 -8.67 -28.87 -5.67
C ASN A 251 -7.56 -29.49 -4.80
N TRP A 252 -6.67 -28.70 -4.20
CA TRP A 252 -5.57 -29.18 -3.36
C TRP A 252 -6.00 -29.52 -1.92
N TYR A 253 -7.08 -30.29 -1.77
CA TYR A 253 -7.64 -30.65 -0.46
C TYR A 253 -6.66 -31.49 0.37
N GLY A 254 -5.97 -32.45 -0.27
CA GLY A 254 -4.99 -33.30 0.39
C GLY A 254 -3.79 -32.51 0.95
N PHE A 255 -3.31 -31.51 0.19
CA PHE A 255 -2.25 -30.62 0.64
C PHE A 255 -2.68 -29.78 1.86
N ARG A 256 -3.89 -29.20 1.82
CA ARG A 256 -4.43 -28.44 2.95
C ARG A 256 -4.60 -29.30 4.19
N ALA A 257 -5.13 -30.52 4.05
CA ALA A 257 -5.24 -31.48 5.14
C ALA A 257 -3.86 -31.87 5.70
N TRP A 258 -2.88 -32.14 4.83
CA TRP A 258 -1.49 -32.41 5.24
C TRP A 258 -0.89 -31.24 6.03
N LEU A 259 -1.07 -30.00 5.54
CA LEU A 259 -0.54 -28.81 6.19
C LEU A 259 -1.16 -28.60 7.57
N LEU A 260 -2.48 -28.72 7.69
CA LEU A 260 -3.18 -28.60 8.97
C LEU A 260 -2.71 -29.66 9.97
N ARG A 261 -2.50 -30.91 9.54
CA ARG A 261 -1.94 -31.98 10.38
C ARG A 261 -0.54 -31.65 10.88
N ARG A 262 0.30 -30.98 10.08
CA ARG A 262 1.64 -30.51 10.53
C ARG A 262 1.57 -29.42 11.60
N PHE A 263 0.47 -28.67 11.64
CA PHE A 263 0.15 -27.72 12.71
C PHE A 263 -0.71 -28.35 13.82
N GLY A 264 -0.81 -29.67 13.89
CA GLY A 264 -1.44 -30.40 15.00
C GLY A 264 -2.95 -30.59 14.89
N ALA A 265 -3.60 -30.17 13.80
CA ALA A 265 -5.01 -30.47 13.59
C ALA A 265 -5.22 -31.97 13.33
N LYS A 266 -6.35 -32.52 13.78
CA LYS A 266 -6.80 -33.86 13.34
C LYS A 266 -7.74 -33.67 12.16
N VAL A 267 -7.38 -34.22 11.01
CA VAL A 267 -8.19 -34.11 9.79
C VAL A 267 -8.36 -35.49 9.18
N GLY A 268 -9.59 -35.90 8.97
CA GLY A 268 -9.99 -37.16 8.37
C GLY A 268 -9.63 -37.32 6.90
N ARG A 269 -10.00 -38.46 6.32
CA ARG A 269 -9.87 -38.80 4.90
C ARG A 269 -11.01 -38.19 4.11
N GLY A 270 -10.74 -37.83 2.85
CA GLY A 270 -11.78 -37.27 1.97
C GLY A 270 -12.30 -35.89 2.34
N THR A 271 -11.76 -35.24 3.39
CA THR A 271 -12.15 -33.90 3.82
C THR A 271 -11.85 -32.84 2.75
N ARG A 272 -12.81 -31.97 2.46
CA ARG A 272 -12.72 -30.89 1.47
C ARG A 272 -12.82 -29.54 2.15
N ILE A 273 -11.68 -28.92 2.44
CA ILE A 273 -11.60 -27.58 3.03
C ILE A 273 -11.30 -26.58 1.91
N ARG A 274 -12.03 -25.46 1.81
CA ARG A 274 -11.74 -24.39 0.83
C ARG A 274 -10.51 -23.56 1.26
N PRO A 275 -9.73 -23.01 0.30
CA PRO A 275 -8.54 -22.20 0.64
C PRO A 275 -8.90 -20.87 1.33
N THR A 276 -10.15 -20.43 1.23
CA THR A 276 -10.65 -19.19 1.83
C THR A 276 -11.01 -19.33 3.31
N VAL A 277 -11.16 -20.56 3.82
CA VAL A 277 -11.50 -20.86 5.22
C VAL A 277 -10.48 -20.23 6.16
N ASN A 278 -10.97 -19.60 7.22
CA ASN A 278 -10.15 -18.99 8.25
C ASN A 278 -10.08 -19.92 9.47
N ILE A 279 -8.88 -20.36 9.83
CA ILE A 279 -8.62 -21.21 11.00
C ILE A 279 -7.64 -20.46 11.89
N GLU A 280 -8.07 -20.11 13.11
CA GLU A 280 -7.26 -19.32 14.04
C GLU A 280 -6.16 -20.18 14.69
N ILE A 281 -6.53 -21.37 15.20
CA ILE A 281 -5.62 -22.27 15.93
C ILE A 281 -5.80 -23.71 15.42
N PRO A 282 -4.90 -24.23 14.56
CA PRO A 282 -5.08 -25.55 13.95
C PRO A 282 -5.09 -26.71 14.93
N TRP A 283 -4.24 -26.72 15.97
CA TRP A 283 -4.17 -27.81 16.95
C TRP A 283 -5.39 -27.92 17.89
N HIS A 284 -6.34 -27.00 17.79
CA HIS A 284 -7.63 -27.07 18.47
C HIS A 284 -8.76 -27.62 17.58
N ILE A 285 -8.45 -28.00 16.34
CA ILE A 285 -9.41 -28.47 15.35
C ILE A 285 -9.33 -29.99 15.21
N GLU A 286 -10.50 -30.63 15.29
CA GLU A 286 -10.70 -32.02 14.92
C GLU A 286 -11.81 -32.10 13.85
N ILE A 287 -11.48 -32.65 12.69
CA ILE A 287 -12.37 -32.78 11.54
C ILE A 287 -12.43 -34.26 11.13
N GLY A 288 -13.64 -34.82 11.09
CA GLY A 288 -13.92 -36.19 10.68
C GLY A 288 -13.75 -36.44 9.18
N ASP A 289 -14.03 -37.68 8.79
CA ASP A 289 -13.91 -38.16 7.42
C ASP A 289 -15.03 -37.58 6.53
N GLY A 290 -14.70 -37.20 5.29
CA GLY A 290 -15.67 -36.72 4.31
C GLY A 290 -16.28 -35.34 4.59
N VAL A 291 -15.81 -34.61 5.59
CA VAL A 291 -16.30 -33.27 5.93
C VAL A 291 -16.03 -32.28 4.80
N THR A 292 -17.01 -31.41 4.50
CA THR A 292 -16.85 -30.32 3.54
C THR A 292 -16.99 -28.97 4.24
N ILE A 293 -16.02 -28.07 4.06
CA ILE A 293 -16.04 -26.72 4.63
C ILE A 293 -15.99 -25.70 3.50
N GLY A 294 -17.09 -24.96 3.35
CA GLY A 294 -17.35 -23.98 2.31
C GLY A 294 -16.50 -22.72 2.39
N ASP A 295 -16.63 -21.88 1.37
CA ASP A 295 -15.80 -20.69 1.24
C ASP A 295 -16.06 -19.68 2.37
N TYR A 296 -15.00 -19.06 2.86
CA TYR A 296 -15.04 -18.02 3.91
C TYR A 296 -15.62 -18.45 5.26
N ALA A 297 -15.79 -19.75 5.52
CA ALA A 297 -16.11 -20.22 6.86
C ALA A 297 -15.00 -19.82 7.85
N ILE A 298 -15.39 -19.46 9.07
CA ILE A 298 -14.51 -19.02 10.15
C ILE A 298 -14.57 -20.03 11.28
N LEU A 299 -13.44 -20.68 11.54
CA LEU A 299 -13.21 -21.55 12.68
C LEU A 299 -12.37 -20.78 13.71
N TYR A 300 -13.05 -20.07 14.61
CA TYR A 300 -12.44 -19.29 15.67
C TYR A 300 -12.16 -20.19 16.89
N SER A 301 -11.14 -21.04 16.73
CA SER A 301 -10.77 -22.14 17.63
C SER A 301 -9.94 -21.73 18.84
N LEU A 302 -10.40 -20.72 19.60
CA LEU A 302 -9.79 -20.43 20.91
C LEU A 302 -9.96 -21.62 21.87
N GLY A 303 -11.15 -22.19 21.93
CA GLY A 303 -11.46 -23.52 22.45
C GLY A 303 -11.40 -24.60 21.37
N ARG A 304 -11.64 -25.86 21.78
CA ARG A 304 -11.63 -27.00 20.85
C ARG A 304 -12.87 -26.97 19.95
N ILE A 305 -12.70 -27.30 18.67
CA ILE A 305 -13.80 -27.48 17.72
C ILE A 305 -13.69 -28.88 17.11
N SER A 306 -14.72 -29.69 17.30
CA SER A 306 -14.81 -31.04 16.76
C SER A 306 -15.98 -31.13 15.76
N ILE A 307 -15.70 -31.56 14.53
CA ILE A 307 -16.68 -31.70 13.44
C ILE A 307 -16.74 -33.18 13.04
N GLY A 308 -17.90 -33.80 13.20
CA GLY A 308 -18.14 -35.21 12.91
C GLY A 308 -18.10 -35.55 11.43
N ASP A 309 -18.06 -36.85 11.13
CA ASP A 309 -17.93 -37.37 9.76
C ASP A 309 -19.06 -36.88 8.84
N ARG A 310 -18.73 -36.62 7.57
CA ARG A 310 -19.64 -36.21 6.49
C ARG A 310 -20.43 -34.94 6.77
N ALA A 311 -20.06 -34.17 7.80
CA ALA A 311 -20.66 -32.88 8.06
C ALA A 311 -20.32 -31.85 6.96
N ILE A 312 -21.22 -30.92 6.71
CA ILE A 312 -21.08 -29.85 5.73
C ILE A 312 -21.18 -28.52 6.46
N LEU A 313 -20.11 -27.73 6.44
CA LEU A 313 -20.16 -26.34 6.86
C LEU A 313 -20.36 -25.45 5.63
N SER A 314 -21.50 -24.78 5.56
CA SER A 314 -21.83 -23.85 4.48
C SER A 314 -20.86 -22.66 4.44
N GLN A 315 -20.75 -22.02 3.27
CA GLN A 315 -19.97 -20.80 3.10
C GLN A 315 -20.36 -19.72 4.13
N TYR A 316 -19.38 -18.93 4.57
CA TYR A 316 -19.55 -17.85 5.56
C TYR A 316 -20.01 -18.28 6.97
N SER A 317 -20.14 -19.58 7.27
CA SER A 317 -20.45 -20.06 8.62
C SER A 317 -19.36 -19.63 9.62
N HIS A 318 -19.75 -19.29 10.85
CA HIS A 318 -18.83 -18.85 11.88
C HIS A 318 -19.00 -19.70 13.16
N LEU A 319 -17.98 -20.49 13.49
CA LEU A 319 -17.89 -21.24 14.74
C LEU A 319 -16.95 -20.51 15.70
N CYS A 320 -17.48 -20.03 16.83
CA CYS A 320 -16.76 -19.21 17.81
C CYS A 320 -16.62 -19.95 19.15
N ALA A 321 -15.50 -20.66 19.33
CA ALA A 321 -15.20 -21.41 20.56
C ALA A 321 -14.51 -20.52 21.62
N GLY A 322 -14.87 -19.25 21.69
CA GLY A 322 -14.25 -18.29 22.59
C GLY A 322 -15.22 -17.16 22.94
N THR A 323 -15.43 -16.95 24.22
CA THR A 323 -16.26 -15.86 24.75
C THR A 323 -15.64 -15.30 26.03
N HIS A 324 -16.27 -14.33 26.65
CA HIS A 324 -15.85 -13.77 27.92
C HIS A 324 -16.95 -13.93 28.98
N ASP A 325 -16.54 -14.13 30.23
CA ASP A 325 -17.47 -14.04 31.34
C ASP A 325 -17.83 -12.57 31.59
N HIS A 326 -18.96 -12.14 31.04
CA HIS A 326 -19.48 -10.79 31.22
C HIS A 326 -20.04 -10.54 32.63
N THR A 327 -20.27 -11.59 33.42
CA THR A 327 -20.71 -11.47 34.81
C THR A 327 -19.55 -11.14 35.75
N ASN A 328 -18.32 -11.40 35.32
CA ASN A 328 -17.10 -11.10 36.03
C ASN A 328 -16.46 -9.81 35.50
N ARG A 329 -16.21 -8.83 36.39
CA ARG A 329 -15.60 -7.54 36.02
C ARG A 329 -14.17 -7.66 35.45
N ARG A 330 -13.46 -8.76 35.70
CA ARG A 330 -12.16 -9.06 35.08
C ARG A 330 -12.28 -9.47 33.61
N PHE A 331 -13.50 -9.76 33.15
CA PHE A 331 -13.84 -10.18 31.79
C PHE A 331 -12.95 -11.33 31.30
N PRO A 332 -12.81 -12.42 32.09
CA PRO A 332 -11.89 -13.51 31.77
C PRO A 332 -12.34 -14.25 30.50
N LEU A 333 -11.37 -14.73 29.73
CA LEU A 333 -11.62 -15.51 28.52
C LEU A 333 -12.12 -16.93 28.85
N ILE A 334 -13.29 -17.29 28.33
CA ILE A 334 -13.88 -18.63 28.34
C ILE A 334 -13.61 -19.31 26.99
N ARG A 335 -13.27 -20.60 27.00
CA ARG A 335 -12.86 -21.38 25.81
C ARG A 335 -13.57 -22.72 25.72
N ASP A 336 -14.90 -22.69 25.80
CA ASP A 336 -15.71 -23.90 25.79
C ASP A 336 -15.64 -24.62 24.43
N PRO A 337 -15.70 -25.97 24.43
CA PRO A 337 -15.63 -26.73 23.19
C PRO A 337 -16.92 -26.61 22.36
N ILE A 338 -16.79 -26.66 21.04
CA ILE A 338 -17.91 -26.81 20.10
C ILE A 338 -17.82 -28.20 19.48
N THR A 339 -18.93 -28.94 19.49
CA THR A 339 -19.05 -30.26 18.85
C THR A 339 -20.19 -30.23 17.85
N ILE A 340 -19.88 -30.54 16.58
CA ILE A 340 -20.85 -30.77 15.51
C ILE A 340 -20.88 -32.26 15.21
N GLY A 341 -22.08 -32.84 15.20
CA GLY A 341 -22.29 -34.28 14.96
C GLY A 341 -21.95 -34.71 13.53
N ALA A 342 -21.96 -36.02 13.31
CA ALA A 342 -21.86 -36.58 11.95
C ALA A 342 -23.13 -36.28 11.13
N ASP A 343 -22.98 -36.22 9.80
CA ASP A 343 -24.07 -36.01 8.83
C ASP A 343 -24.87 -34.71 9.01
N VAL A 344 -24.32 -33.72 9.73
CA VAL A 344 -24.92 -32.39 9.92
C VAL A 344 -24.61 -31.48 8.73
N TRP A 345 -25.56 -30.64 8.32
CA TRP A 345 -25.37 -29.56 7.35
C TRP A 345 -25.68 -28.20 8.00
#